data_AF-A0A6L8GFP8-F1
#
_entry.id   AF-A0A6L8GFP8-F1
#
_cell.length_a   1.000
_cell.length_b   1.000
_cell.length_c   1.000
_cell.angle_alpha   90.00
_cell.angle_beta   90.00
_cell.angle_gamma   90.00
#
_symmetry.space_group_name_H-M   'P 1'
#
loop_
_entity.id
_entity.type
_entity.pdbx_description
1 polymer ?
#
loop_
_entity_poly.entity_id
_entity_poly.type
_entity_poly.pdbx_seq_one_letter_code
_entity_poly.pdbx_strand_id
1 'polypeptide(L)'
;MTIKIPDTVFEGLAKWMMRGPWPKHFQDAIDDHLHAYCDAHDLDTFEEMEAKIGAHWVTVLNDMAMNDFLDRETEDGNVVDLYLKRRGWNEKAIPKAYLKGIRESVTSLYEVSDIRPGESFLARDLILEDDPILVEERSATQTMLQWEHFAMRIVEVRGRHIVAGGLLPYRPDLSEEVVDEIHLLAGEVETEIEEALRRQDERPEPGLIRNLSMAMVLKTSAPLFSEAWLAGTVLDPADMEVPAMLNAEGDEIEFVQLHCSLAKGATQVRLRNLLNAAPDMKAASSETWNWIARLDKEPIAGRNRTGSVTFKAHLESGALSLGMIELKGRKLEANVNSVERAERLRQRLKDILGSQVSEPIMVHQTVGQAMAEHLKAPAPEAQVDLPPEVGSQLVKDFYDRHYRETLDEPIPMLDDKSPRAAVKTPEGKEKVVAWLKYLETSEARMRQSKAAEPYDFSWMWQELGIFELRK
;
A
#
# COMPACT_ATOMS: atom_id res chain seq x y z
N MET A 1 -13.48 -29.37 -0.31
CA MET A 1 -12.48 -29.85 -1.30
C MET A 1 -12.43 -28.83 -2.42
N THR A 2 -11.50 -27.87 -2.38
CA THR A 2 -11.37 -26.72 -3.29
C THR A 2 -11.44 -27.14 -4.76
N ILE A 3 -12.16 -26.39 -5.60
CA ILE A 3 -12.17 -26.65 -7.05
C ILE A 3 -10.80 -26.25 -7.59
N LYS A 4 -10.08 -27.22 -8.17
CA LYS A 4 -8.79 -26.97 -8.82
C LYS A 4 -9.01 -26.77 -10.32
N ILE A 5 -8.78 -25.55 -10.79
CA ILE A 5 -8.68 -25.27 -12.22
C ILE A 5 -7.35 -25.87 -12.73
N PRO A 6 -7.36 -26.71 -13.77
CA PRO A 6 -6.12 -27.23 -14.33
C PRO A 6 -5.30 -26.12 -14.97
N ASP A 7 -3.97 -26.14 -14.81
CA ASP A 7 -3.06 -25.19 -15.48
C ASP A 7 -3.20 -25.24 -17.02
N THR A 8 -3.72 -26.34 -17.56
CA THR A 8 -4.00 -26.53 -18.99
C THR A 8 -5.40 -26.07 -19.43
N VAL A 9 -6.15 -25.35 -18.58
CA VAL A 9 -7.54 -24.95 -18.84
C VAL A 9 -7.71 -24.19 -20.16
N PHE A 10 -6.70 -23.42 -20.56
CA PHE A 10 -6.70 -22.66 -21.80
C PHE A 10 -5.99 -23.35 -22.97
N GLU A 11 -5.38 -24.52 -22.79
CA GLU A 11 -4.51 -25.13 -23.83
C GLU A 11 -5.28 -25.43 -25.13
N GLY A 12 -6.50 -25.95 -25.00
CA GLY A 12 -7.36 -26.24 -26.15
C GLY A 12 -7.84 -24.98 -26.86
N LEU A 13 -8.20 -23.96 -26.08
CA LEU A 13 -8.62 -22.65 -26.56
C LEU A 13 -7.48 -21.93 -27.26
N ALA A 14 -6.31 -21.81 -26.63
CA ALA A 14 -5.11 -21.19 -27.19
C ALA A 14 -4.71 -21.80 -28.55
N LYS A 15 -4.71 -23.14 -28.66
CA LYS A 15 -4.43 -23.81 -29.94
C LYS A 15 -5.47 -23.50 -31.02
N TRP A 16 -6.73 -23.29 -30.63
CA TRP A 16 -7.80 -22.93 -31.55
C TRP A 16 -7.71 -21.46 -31.99
N MET A 17 -7.31 -20.58 -31.07
CA MET A 17 -7.15 -19.14 -31.30
C MET A 17 -5.98 -18.80 -32.24
N MET A 18 -4.97 -19.68 -32.38
CA MET A 18 -3.86 -19.47 -33.33
C MET A 18 -4.28 -19.35 -34.81
N ARG A 19 -5.55 -19.57 -35.16
CA ARG A 19 -6.07 -19.50 -36.53
C ARG A 19 -7.26 -18.55 -36.61
N GLY A 20 -7.40 -17.88 -37.74
CA GLY A 20 -8.53 -16.97 -37.95
C GLY A 20 -8.25 -15.59 -37.34
N PRO A 21 -9.30 -14.84 -36.96
CA PRO A 21 -9.17 -13.43 -36.59
C PRO A 21 -8.73 -13.21 -35.13
N TRP A 22 -8.74 -14.25 -34.30
CA TRP A 22 -8.50 -14.15 -32.84
C TRP A 22 -7.18 -13.50 -32.43
N PRO A 23 -6.03 -13.72 -33.12
CA PRO A 23 -4.79 -13.06 -32.73
C PRO A 23 -4.89 -11.53 -32.84
N LYS A 24 -5.63 -11.01 -33.82
CA LYS A 24 -5.86 -9.58 -33.96
C LYS A 24 -6.77 -9.06 -32.85
N HIS A 25 -7.94 -9.69 -32.64
CA HIS A 25 -8.87 -9.27 -31.58
C HIS A 25 -8.25 -9.35 -30.18
N PHE A 26 -7.37 -10.32 -29.94
CA PHE A 26 -6.63 -10.39 -28.68
C PHE A 26 -5.58 -9.28 -28.56
N GLN A 27 -4.88 -8.94 -29.66
CA GLN A 27 -3.98 -7.78 -29.68
C GLN A 27 -4.75 -6.48 -29.42
N ASP A 28 -5.91 -6.28 -30.06
CA ASP A 28 -6.75 -5.11 -29.84
C ASP A 28 -7.16 -4.99 -28.35
N ALA A 29 -7.46 -6.12 -27.69
CA ALA A 29 -7.74 -6.13 -26.24
C ALA A 29 -6.52 -5.79 -25.38
N ILE A 30 -5.32 -6.24 -25.74
CA ILE A 30 -4.08 -5.84 -25.05
C ILE A 30 -3.85 -4.34 -25.22
N ASP A 31 -4.04 -3.83 -26.43
CA ASP A 31 -3.83 -2.42 -26.75
C ASP A 31 -4.78 -1.53 -25.93
N ASP A 32 -6.07 -1.88 -25.83
CA ASP A 32 -7.02 -1.13 -25.00
C ASP A 32 -6.61 -1.05 -23.52
N HIS A 33 -5.96 -2.09 -22.98
CA HIS A 33 -5.55 -2.12 -21.57
C HIS A 33 -4.27 -1.32 -21.29
N LEU A 34 -3.40 -1.12 -22.29
CA LEU A 34 -2.01 -0.71 -22.07
C LEU A 34 -1.57 0.50 -22.89
N HIS A 35 -2.17 0.73 -24.06
CA HIS A 35 -1.63 1.66 -25.06
C HIS A 35 -1.52 3.09 -24.54
N ALA A 36 -2.52 3.60 -23.81
CA ALA A 36 -2.50 4.94 -23.25
C ALA A 36 -1.32 5.17 -22.30
N TYR A 37 -1.02 4.17 -21.45
CA TYR A 37 0.12 4.22 -20.53
C TYR A 37 1.46 4.09 -21.26
N CYS A 38 1.55 3.18 -22.24
CA CYS A 38 2.76 3.03 -23.04
C CYS A 38 3.09 4.31 -23.81
N ASP A 39 2.10 4.95 -24.44
CA ASP A 39 2.26 6.22 -25.15
C ASP A 39 2.66 7.36 -24.20
N ALA A 40 2.04 7.43 -23.01
CA ALA A 40 2.35 8.47 -22.03
C ALA A 40 3.80 8.38 -21.49
N HIS A 41 4.43 7.22 -21.60
CA HIS A 41 5.76 6.94 -21.06
C HIS A 41 6.79 6.53 -22.12
N ASP A 42 6.48 6.70 -23.41
CA ASP A 42 7.33 6.33 -24.55
C ASP A 42 7.86 4.88 -24.44
N LEU A 43 6.98 3.92 -24.13
CA LEU A 43 7.31 2.49 -24.00
C LEU A 43 6.96 1.74 -25.29
N ASP A 44 7.97 1.26 -26.00
CA ASP A 44 7.81 0.58 -27.30
C ASP A 44 7.93 -0.95 -27.18
N THR A 45 8.41 -1.46 -26.04
CA THR A 45 8.70 -2.89 -25.84
C THR A 45 8.18 -3.44 -24.52
N PHE A 46 7.91 -4.75 -24.48
CA PHE A 46 7.57 -5.44 -23.23
C PHE A 46 8.71 -5.32 -22.21
N GLU A 47 9.97 -5.40 -22.63
CA GLU A 47 11.11 -5.25 -21.73
C GLU A 47 11.17 -3.88 -21.04
N GLU A 48 10.82 -2.80 -21.74
CA GLU A 48 10.72 -1.46 -21.15
C GLU A 48 9.57 -1.37 -20.15
N MET A 49 8.43 -2.00 -20.45
CA MET A 49 7.32 -2.10 -19.53
C MET A 49 7.70 -2.90 -18.27
N GLU A 50 8.32 -4.07 -18.43
CA GLU A 50 8.81 -4.87 -17.31
C GLU A 50 9.84 -4.11 -16.45
N ALA A 51 10.68 -3.29 -17.07
CA ALA A 51 11.63 -2.45 -16.34
C ALA A 51 10.94 -1.33 -15.55
N LYS A 52 9.86 -0.75 -16.09
CA LYS A 52 9.13 0.36 -15.45
C LYS A 52 8.20 -0.12 -14.34
N ILE A 53 7.36 -1.13 -14.63
CA ILE A 53 6.31 -1.57 -13.70
C ILE A 53 6.60 -2.92 -13.05
N GLY A 54 7.58 -3.69 -13.54
CA GLY A 54 7.91 -5.02 -13.05
C GLY A 54 7.23 -6.15 -13.85
N ALA A 55 7.98 -7.20 -14.16
CA ALA A 55 7.51 -8.35 -14.96
C ALA A 55 6.27 -9.06 -14.39
N HIS A 56 6.13 -9.07 -13.06
CA HIS A 56 4.93 -9.61 -12.42
C HIS A 56 3.67 -8.84 -12.85
N TRP A 57 3.72 -7.51 -12.85
CA TRP A 57 2.58 -6.67 -13.17
C TRP A 57 2.25 -6.68 -14.66
N VAL A 58 3.25 -6.78 -15.54
CA VAL A 58 3.03 -7.04 -16.97
C VAL A 58 2.27 -8.36 -17.17
N THR A 59 2.63 -9.41 -16.44
CA THR A 59 1.91 -10.69 -16.48
C THR A 59 0.46 -10.55 -16.02
N VAL A 60 0.23 -9.85 -14.90
CA VAL A 60 -1.12 -9.62 -14.36
C VAL A 60 -1.98 -8.83 -15.34
N LEU A 61 -1.47 -7.77 -15.97
CA LEU A 61 -2.19 -6.97 -16.95
C LEU A 61 -2.51 -7.77 -18.23
N ASN A 62 -1.59 -8.62 -18.68
CA ASN A 62 -1.86 -9.54 -19.79
C ASN A 62 -2.96 -10.56 -19.44
N ASP A 63 -2.99 -11.07 -18.20
CA ASP A 63 -4.07 -11.93 -17.73
C ASP A 63 -5.42 -11.17 -17.68
N MET A 64 -5.41 -9.88 -17.30
CA MET A 64 -6.61 -9.03 -17.35
C MET A 64 -7.14 -8.90 -18.78
N ALA A 65 -6.27 -8.50 -19.72
CA ALA A 65 -6.62 -8.36 -21.14
C ALA A 65 -7.08 -9.69 -21.77
N MET A 66 -6.46 -10.81 -21.39
CA MET A 66 -6.90 -12.14 -21.83
C MET A 66 -8.32 -12.43 -21.35
N ASN A 67 -8.63 -12.26 -20.07
CA ASN A 67 -9.96 -12.57 -19.56
C ASN A 67 -11.05 -11.64 -20.11
N ASP A 68 -10.73 -10.38 -20.31
CA ASP A 68 -11.58 -9.43 -21.04
C ASP A 68 -11.87 -9.92 -22.47
N PHE A 69 -10.83 -10.20 -23.26
CA PHE A 69 -10.97 -10.75 -24.61
C PHE A 69 -11.88 -12.00 -24.69
N LEU A 70 -11.84 -12.86 -23.67
CA LEU A 70 -12.67 -14.07 -23.63
C LEU A 70 -14.17 -13.80 -23.48
N ASP A 71 -14.58 -12.65 -22.95
CA ASP A 71 -16.00 -12.28 -22.85
C ASP A 71 -16.46 -11.32 -23.97
N ARG A 72 -15.54 -10.57 -24.59
CA ARG A 72 -15.84 -9.59 -25.63
C ARG A 72 -16.68 -10.15 -26.77
N GLU A 73 -17.60 -9.33 -27.25
CA GLU A 73 -18.30 -9.56 -28.51
C GLU A 73 -17.57 -8.83 -29.63
N THR A 74 -17.13 -9.57 -30.66
CA THR A 74 -16.46 -9.01 -31.84
C THR A 74 -17.32 -9.17 -33.08
N GLU A 75 -16.91 -8.56 -34.19
CA GLU A 75 -17.57 -8.75 -35.50
C GLU A 75 -17.58 -10.23 -35.96
N ASP A 76 -16.62 -11.03 -35.48
CA ASP A 76 -16.52 -12.47 -35.76
C ASP A 76 -17.26 -13.34 -34.72
N GLY A 77 -17.87 -12.71 -33.71
CA GLY A 77 -18.55 -13.32 -32.58
C GLY A 77 -17.62 -13.66 -31.41
N ASN A 78 -18.19 -13.98 -30.25
CA ASN A 78 -17.41 -14.33 -29.07
C ASN A 78 -16.58 -15.63 -29.22
N VAL A 79 -15.30 -15.54 -28.85
CA VAL A 79 -14.31 -16.61 -28.98
C VAL A 79 -14.66 -17.86 -28.15
N VAL A 80 -15.14 -17.68 -26.91
CA VAL A 80 -15.50 -18.79 -26.02
C VAL A 80 -16.72 -19.53 -26.54
N ASP A 81 -17.77 -18.81 -26.94
CA ASP A 81 -19.00 -19.38 -27.45
C ASP A 81 -18.74 -20.22 -28.71
N LEU A 82 -17.95 -19.68 -29.64
CA LEU A 82 -17.58 -20.38 -30.87
C LEU A 82 -16.65 -21.56 -30.63
N TYR A 83 -15.70 -21.43 -29.71
CA TYR A 83 -14.82 -22.53 -29.29
C TYR A 83 -15.64 -23.68 -28.72
N LEU A 84 -16.49 -23.41 -27.73
CA LEU A 84 -17.30 -24.42 -27.06
C LEU A 84 -18.34 -25.04 -27.99
N LYS A 85 -18.90 -24.28 -28.92
CA LYS A 85 -19.78 -24.80 -29.97
C LYS A 85 -19.07 -25.82 -30.87
N ARG A 86 -17.81 -25.56 -31.24
CA ARG A 86 -17.07 -26.40 -32.22
C ARG A 86 -16.28 -27.54 -31.58
N ARG A 87 -15.71 -27.31 -30.39
CA ARG A 87 -14.76 -28.20 -29.71
C ARG A 87 -15.17 -28.60 -28.30
N GLY A 88 -16.21 -27.98 -27.72
CA GLY A 88 -16.62 -28.20 -26.33
C GLY A 88 -17.17 -29.60 -26.00
N TRP A 89 -17.24 -30.52 -26.95
CA TRP A 89 -17.46 -31.96 -26.72
C TRP A 89 -16.18 -32.72 -26.36
N ASN A 90 -15.01 -32.18 -26.72
CA ASN A 90 -13.69 -32.68 -26.28
C ASN A 90 -13.24 -32.08 -24.96
N GLU A 91 -13.92 -31.02 -24.49
CA GLU A 91 -13.56 -30.34 -23.25
C GLU A 91 -14.05 -31.07 -22.01
N LYS A 92 -13.18 -31.12 -21.00
CA LYS A 92 -13.53 -31.66 -19.69
C LYS A 92 -14.53 -30.73 -19.00
N ALA A 93 -15.31 -31.28 -18.06
CA ALA A 93 -16.38 -30.55 -17.39
C ALA A 93 -15.90 -29.27 -16.66
N ILE A 94 -14.74 -29.30 -15.98
CA ILE A 94 -14.21 -28.15 -15.24
C ILE A 94 -13.74 -27.04 -16.20
N PRO A 95 -12.84 -27.28 -17.18
CA PRO A 95 -12.47 -26.27 -18.17
C PRO A 95 -13.66 -25.66 -18.91
N LYS A 96 -14.61 -26.49 -19.31
CA LYS A 96 -15.84 -26.02 -19.95
C LYS A 96 -16.66 -25.10 -19.05
N ALA A 97 -16.79 -25.43 -17.76
CA ALA A 97 -17.49 -24.59 -16.80
C ALA A 97 -16.73 -23.29 -16.53
N TYR A 98 -15.40 -23.33 -16.43
CA TYR A 98 -14.56 -22.16 -16.22
C TYR A 98 -14.65 -21.16 -17.39
N LEU A 99 -14.54 -21.64 -18.64
CA LEU A 99 -14.69 -20.79 -19.82
C LEU A 99 -16.07 -20.13 -19.88
N LYS A 100 -17.13 -20.86 -19.55
CA LYS A 100 -18.48 -20.29 -19.43
C LYS A 100 -18.57 -19.26 -18.32
N GLY A 101 -17.99 -19.54 -17.16
CA GLY A 101 -17.94 -18.60 -16.04
C GLY A 101 -17.25 -17.29 -16.42
N ILE A 102 -16.12 -17.34 -17.14
CA ILE A 102 -15.46 -16.14 -17.68
C ILE A 102 -16.42 -15.37 -18.60
N ARG A 103 -17.04 -16.06 -19.56
CA ARG A 103 -17.97 -15.47 -20.55
C ARG A 103 -19.21 -14.80 -19.93
N GLU A 104 -19.63 -15.23 -18.74
CA GLU A 104 -20.81 -14.76 -18.02
C GLU A 104 -20.48 -13.79 -16.87
N SER A 105 -19.19 -13.50 -16.64
CA SER A 105 -18.70 -12.60 -15.59
C SER A 105 -18.04 -11.37 -16.18
N VAL A 106 -17.80 -10.37 -15.34
CA VAL A 106 -17.10 -9.13 -15.69
C VAL A 106 -16.03 -8.85 -14.63
N THR A 107 -15.06 -8.01 -14.99
CA THR A 107 -14.15 -7.41 -14.01
C THR A 107 -14.93 -6.37 -13.19
N SER A 108 -14.72 -6.35 -11.88
CA SER A 108 -15.26 -5.33 -10.99
C SER A 108 -14.24 -4.99 -9.91
N LEU A 109 -14.60 -4.07 -9.02
CA LEU A 109 -13.77 -3.61 -7.92
C LEU A 109 -14.31 -4.15 -6.59
N TYR A 110 -13.45 -4.78 -5.80
CA TYR A 110 -13.87 -5.49 -4.60
C TYR A 110 -13.07 -5.06 -3.38
N GLU A 111 -13.76 -4.86 -2.26
CA GLU A 111 -13.14 -4.83 -0.93
C GLU A 111 -13.14 -6.24 -0.32
N VAL A 112 -12.00 -6.65 0.27
CA VAL A 112 -11.85 -7.98 0.84
C VAL A 112 -12.00 -8.02 2.36
N SER A 113 -12.66 -9.05 2.88
CA SER A 113 -12.84 -9.28 4.31
C SER A 113 -12.87 -10.78 4.66
N ASP A 114 -12.98 -11.13 5.95
CA ASP A 114 -12.96 -12.52 6.48
C ASP A 114 -11.92 -13.43 5.79
N ILE A 115 -10.68 -12.94 5.68
CA ILE A 115 -9.59 -13.66 5.01
C ILE A 115 -9.18 -14.88 5.83
N ARG A 116 -9.20 -16.04 5.18
CA ARG A 116 -8.69 -17.31 5.69
C ARG A 116 -7.47 -17.71 4.86
N PRO A 117 -6.25 -17.50 5.38
CA PRO A 117 -5.02 -17.76 4.64
C PRO A 117 -4.95 -19.17 4.06
N GLY A 118 -4.78 -19.28 2.74
CA GLY A 118 -4.72 -20.56 2.03
C GLY A 118 -6.06 -21.17 1.66
N GLU A 119 -7.17 -20.50 1.95
CA GLU A 119 -8.51 -21.06 1.77
C GLU A 119 -9.48 -20.13 1.02
N SER A 120 -9.76 -18.94 1.57
CA SER A 120 -10.85 -18.09 1.08
C SER A 120 -10.82 -16.66 1.60
N PHE A 121 -11.64 -15.79 1.02
CA PHE A 121 -12.00 -14.48 1.56
C PHE A 121 -13.43 -14.12 1.14
N LEU A 122 -14.05 -13.12 1.78
CA LEU A 122 -15.27 -12.48 1.32
C LEU A 122 -14.93 -11.29 0.44
N ALA A 123 -15.58 -11.17 -0.72
CA ALA A 123 -15.41 -10.06 -1.65
C ALA A 123 -16.71 -9.26 -1.72
N ARG A 124 -16.68 -8.00 -1.27
CA ARG A 124 -17.79 -7.04 -1.42
C ARG A 124 -17.57 -6.23 -2.69
N ASP A 125 -18.50 -6.31 -3.63
CA ASP A 125 -18.43 -5.52 -4.86
C ASP A 125 -18.73 -4.05 -4.53
N LEU A 126 -17.80 -3.15 -4.86
CA LEU A 126 -17.91 -1.72 -4.59
C LEU A 126 -18.69 -0.95 -5.66
N ILE A 127 -18.93 -1.56 -6.82
CA ILE A 127 -19.68 -0.97 -7.93
C ILE A 127 -21.15 -1.43 -7.88
N LEU A 128 -21.36 -2.73 -7.73
CA LEU A 128 -22.71 -3.32 -7.68
C LEU A 128 -23.34 -3.21 -6.28
N GLU A 129 -22.53 -2.99 -5.25
CA GLU A 129 -22.94 -2.90 -3.84
C GLU A 129 -23.73 -4.12 -3.34
N ASP A 130 -23.48 -5.29 -3.93
CA ASP A 130 -24.11 -6.55 -3.57
C ASP A 130 -23.57 -7.14 -2.26
N ASP A 131 -24.29 -8.12 -1.71
CA ASP A 131 -23.85 -8.89 -0.55
C ASP A 131 -22.47 -9.55 -0.83
N PRO A 132 -21.53 -9.52 0.14
CA PRO A 132 -20.21 -10.10 -0.06
C PRO A 132 -20.27 -11.60 -0.42
N ILE A 133 -19.52 -11.99 -1.45
CA ILE A 133 -19.46 -13.37 -1.92
C ILE A 133 -18.22 -14.09 -1.39
N LEU A 134 -18.37 -15.35 -1.00
CA LEU A 134 -17.25 -16.19 -0.57
C LEU A 134 -16.47 -16.68 -1.79
N VAL A 135 -15.19 -16.28 -1.87
CA VAL A 135 -14.25 -16.63 -2.93
C VAL A 135 -13.23 -17.64 -2.42
N GLU A 136 -13.08 -18.76 -3.11
CA GLU A 136 -12.00 -19.73 -2.84
C GLU A 136 -10.70 -19.26 -3.50
N GLU A 137 -9.68 -18.95 -2.71
CA GLU A 137 -8.38 -18.47 -3.18
C GLU A 137 -7.29 -18.89 -2.17
N ARG A 138 -6.13 -19.36 -2.65
CA ARG A 138 -5.09 -19.96 -1.81
C ARG A 138 -3.80 -19.16 -1.70
N SER A 139 -3.37 -18.56 -2.81
CA SER A 139 -2.04 -17.96 -2.92
C SER A 139 -2.08 -16.51 -2.47
N ALA A 140 -3.03 -15.72 -2.99
CA ALA A 140 -3.18 -14.32 -2.62
C ALA A 140 -3.60 -14.16 -1.14
N THR A 141 -4.44 -15.04 -0.60
CA THR A 141 -4.88 -15.02 0.81
C THR A 141 -3.74 -15.22 1.82
N GLN A 142 -2.55 -15.64 1.40
CA GLN A 142 -1.36 -15.69 2.28
C GLN A 142 -0.82 -14.30 2.60
N THR A 143 -1.00 -13.34 1.69
CA THR A 143 -0.42 -11.99 1.79
C THR A 143 -1.46 -10.89 1.81
N MET A 144 -2.69 -11.17 1.35
CA MET A 144 -3.83 -10.26 1.33
C MET A 144 -4.16 -9.78 2.74
N LEU A 145 -4.42 -8.48 2.86
CA LEU A 145 -4.78 -7.85 4.13
C LEU A 145 -6.26 -7.50 4.13
N GLN A 146 -6.84 -7.50 5.34
CA GLN A 146 -8.24 -7.13 5.51
C GLN A 146 -8.45 -5.68 5.04
N TRP A 147 -9.57 -5.45 4.35
CA TRP A 147 -9.99 -4.16 3.78
C TRP A 147 -9.19 -3.67 2.56
N GLU A 148 -8.30 -4.49 2.00
CA GLU A 148 -7.68 -4.13 0.73
C GLU A 148 -8.69 -4.16 -0.42
N HIS A 149 -8.49 -3.27 -1.40
CA HIS A 149 -9.32 -3.20 -2.59
C HIS A 149 -8.59 -3.84 -3.77
N PHE A 150 -9.31 -4.59 -4.60
CA PHE A 150 -8.74 -5.20 -5.79
C PHE A 150 -9.69 -5.10 -6.98
N ALA A 151 -9.17 -4.70 -8.14
CA ALA A 151 -9.83 -4.98 -9.39
C ALA A 151 -9.50 -6.41 -9.80
N MET A 152 -10.54 -7.22 -9.97
CA MET A 152 -10.41 -8.63 -10.32
C MET A 152 -11.70 -9.13 -10.98
N ARG A 153 -11.62 -10.31 -11.61
CA ARG A 153 -12.80 -11.02 -12.09
C ARG A 153 -13.08 -12.21 -11.18
N ILE A 154 -14.32 -12.31 -10.69
CA ILE A 154 -14.78 -13.48 -9.95
C ILE A 154 -15.68 -14.31 -10.86
N VAL A 155 -15.39 -15.61 -10.98
CA VAL A 155 -16.14 -16.56 -11.82
C VAL A 155 -16.79 -17.65 -10.98
N GLU A 156 -18.02 -18.02 -11.33
CA GLU A 156 -18.66 -19.20 -10.76
C GLU A 156 -18.29 -20.47 -11.56
N VAL A 157 -17.72 -21.46 -10.87
CA VAL A 157 -17.40 -22.77 -11.43
C VAL A 157 -18.08 -23.84 -10.60
N ARG A 158 -19.22 -24.36 -11.10
CA ARG A 158 -19.98 -25.44 -10.45
C ARG A 158 -20.40 -25.07 -9.01
N GLY A 159 -20.97 -23.88 -8.81
CA GLY A 159 -21.46 -23.42 -7.51
C GLY A 159 -20.38 -22.91 -6.56
N ARG A 160 -19.20 -22.53 -7.07
CA ARG A 160 -18.13 -21.92 -6.28
C ARG A 160 -17.52 -20.74 -6.99
N HIS A 161 -17.19 -19.71 -6.23
CA HIS A 161 -16.55 -18.51 -6.75
C HIS A 161 -15.04 -18.61 -6.60
N ILE A 162 -14.33 -18.28 -7.67
CA ILE A 162 -12.86 -18.20 -7.70
C ILE A 162 -12.45 -16.95 -8.47
N VAL A 163 -11.24 -16.46 -8.21
CA VAL A 163 -10.64 -15.40 -9.03
C VAL A 163 -10.22 -15.97 -10.40
N ALA A 164 -10.53 -15.26 -11.47
CA ALA A 164 -10.08 -15.55 -12.82
C ALA A 164 -9.14 -14.45 -13.32
N GLY A 165 -7.91 -14.83 -13.67
CA GLY A 165 -6.91 -13.90 -14.21
C GLY A 165 -6.17 -13.11 -13.14
N GLY A 166 -5.85 -11.87 -13.49
CA GLY A 166 -5.05 -10.95 -12.69
C GLY A 166 -5.83 -10.34 -11.51
N LEU A 167 -5.08 -9.90 -10.50
CA LEU A 167 -5.58 -9.21 -9.32
C LEU A 167 -4.77 -7.93 -9.15
N LEU A 168 -5.40 -6.78 -9.40
CA LEU A 168 -4.75 -5.48 -9.34
C LEU A 168 -5.10 -4.79 -8.01
N PRO A 169 -4.12 -4.46 -7.15
CA PRO A 169 -4.38 -3.80 -5.87
C PRO A 169 -4.73 -2.33 -6.06
N TYR A 170 -5.78 -1.86 -5.41
CA TYR A 170 -6.23 -0.48 -5.45
C TYR A 170 -6.07 0.20 -4.10
N ARG A 171 -5.75 1.48 -4.16
CA ARG A 171 -5.90 2.37 -3.01
C ARG A 171 -7.38 2.76 -2.85
N PRO A 172 -7.86 3.03 -1.63
CA PRO A 172 -9.25 3.44 -1.42
C PRO A 172 -9.66 4.69 -2.20
N ASP A 173 -8.81 5.70 -2.30
CA ASP A 173 -9.10 6.93 -3.04
C ASP A 173 -9.26 6.68 -4.55
N LEU A 174 -8.33 5.93 -5.15
CA LEU A 174 -8.46 5.51 -6.55
C LEU A 174 -9.69 4.62 -6.78
N SER A 175 -10.09 3.87 -5.76
CA SER A 175 -11.31 3.03 -5.84
C SER A 175 -12.56 3.89 -5.92
N GLU A 176 -12.67 4.92 -5.08
CA GLU A 176 -13.77 5.88 -5.11
C GLU A 176 -13.86 6.57 -6.48
N GLU A 177 -12.72 7.03 -7.02
CA GLU A 177 -12.67 7.66 -8.34
C GLU A 177 -13.18 6.73 -9.46
N VAL A 178 -12.75 5.47 -9.47
CA VAL A 178 -13.20 4.50 -10.48
C VAL A 178 -14.67 4.12 -10.30
N VAL A 179 -15.15 3.97 -9.06
CA VAL A 179 -16.57 3.70 -8.80
C VAL A 179 -17.44 4.84 -9.31
N ASP A 180 -17.07 6.09 -9.02
CA ASP A 180 -17.79 7.27 -9.49
C ASP A 180 -17.83 7.35 -11.02
N GLU A 181 -16.70 7.10 -11.68
CA GLU A 181 -16.61 7.10 -13.15
C GLU A 181 -17.51 6.02 -13.78
N ILE A 182 -17.51 4.79 -13.25
CA ILE A 182 -18.36 3.71 -13.76
C ILE A 182 -19.84 4.04 -13.57
N HIS A 183 -20.22 4.60 -12.42
CA HIS A 183 -21.60 5.03 -12.17
C HIS A 183 -22.04 6.17 -13.08
N LEU A 184 -21.13 7.11 -13.38
CA LEU A 184 -21.39 8.19 -14.33
C LEU A 184 -21.67 7.63 -15.73
N LEU A 185 -20.80 6.76 -16.24
CA LEU A 185 -20.98 6.09 -17.53
C LEU A 185 -22.28 5.28 -17.58
N ALA A 186 -22.62 4.57 -16.50
CA ALA A 186 -23.86 3.81 -16.42
C ALA A 186 -25.10 4.72 -16.48
N GLY A 187 -25.05 5.89 -15.84
CA GLY A 187 -26.12 6.90 -15.88
C GLY A 187 -26.31 7.53 -17.27
N GLU A 188 -25.23 7.71 -18.02
CA GLU A 188 -25.30 8.17 -19.42
C GLU A 188 -26.00 7.12 -20.30
N VAL A 189 -25.59 5.85 -20.21
CA VAL A 189 -26.22 4.73 -20.94
C VAL A 189 -27.68 4.55 -20.53
N GLU A 190 -28.01 4.67 -19.24
CA GLU A 190 -29.39 4.65 -18.75
C GLU A 190 -30.25 5.72 -19.43
N THR A 191 -29.74 6.95 -19.49
CA THR A 191 -30.43 8.06 -20.16
C THR A 191 -30.69 7.76 -21.64
N GLU A 192 -29.70 7.24 -22.36
CA GLU A 192 -29.84 6.90 -23.79
C GLU A 192 -30.89 5.80 -24.02
N ILE A 193 -30.88 4.74 -23.19
CA ILE A 193 -31.85 3.65 -23.26
C ILE A 193 -33.27 4.16 -22.97
N GLU A 194 -33.43 4.97 -21.90
CA GLU A 194 -34.72 5.58 -21.55
C GLU A 194 -35.29 6.41 -22.71
N GLU A 195 -34.45 7.23 -23.35
CA GLU A 195 -34.88 8.03 -24.51
C GLU A 195 -35.29 7.15 -25.69
N ALA A 196 -34.54 6.08 -25.98
CA ALA A 196 -34.83 5.15 -27.07
C ALA A 196 -36.18 4.43 -26.86
N LEU A 197 -36.45 3.98 -25.64
CA LEU A 197 -37.70 3.29 -25.28
C LEU A 197 -38.90 4.24 -25.26
N ARG A 198 -38.70 5.47 -24.77
CA ARG A 198 -39.74 6.50 -24.79
C ARG A 198 -40.19 6.84 -26.22
N ARG A 199 -39.28 6.79 -27.20
CA ARG A 199 -39.62 6.95 -28.63
C ARG A 199 -40.50 5.81 -29.17
N GLN A 200 -40.50 4.65 -28.52
CA GLN A 200 -41.28 3.47 -28.87
C GLN A 200 -42.56 3.31 -28.01
N ASP A 201 -42.86 4.29 -27.15
CA ASP A 201 -43.96 4.25 -26.15
C ASP A 201 -43.85 3.08 -25.15
N GLU A 202 -42.63 2.59 -24.94
CA GLU A 202 -42.32 1.58 -23.92
C GLU A 202 -41.86 2.27 -22.62
N ARG A 203 -42.28 1.72 -21.48
CA ARG A 203 -41.92 2.20 -20.13
C ARG A 203 -41.56 1.03 -19.23
N PRO A 204 -40.32 0.50 -19.33
CA PRO A 204 -39.89 -0.54 -18.42
C PRO A 204 -39.74 0.00 -16.99
N GLU A 205 -39.66 -0.94 -16.05
CA GLU A 205 -39.33 -0.63 -14.66
C GLU A 205 -37.95 0.06 -14.59
N PRO A 206 -37.80 1.22 -13.94
CA PRO A 206 -36.54 1.95 -13.89
C PRO A 206 -35.36 1.11 -13.39
N GLY A 207 -35.59 0.24 -12.40
CA GLY A 207 -34.55 -0.65 -11.87
C GLY A 207 -34.01 -1.65 -12.90
N LEU A 208 -34.80 -2.03 -13.91
CA LEU A 208 -34.33 -2.89 -15.00
C LEU A 208 -33.36 -2.14 -15.92
N ILE A 209 -33.66 -0.88 -16.24
CA ILE A 209 -32.81 -0.07 -17.12
C ILE A 209 -31.48 0.19 -16.43
N ARG A 210 -31.49 0.66 -15.17
CA ARG A 210 -30.27 0.87 -14.38
C ARG A 210 -29.38 -0.38 -14.34
N ASN A 211 -29.97 -1.55 -14.04
CA ASN A 211 -29.21 -2.80 -13.98
C ASN A 211 -28.65 -3.20 -15.35
N LEU A 212 -29.41 -2.98 -16.43
CA LEU A 212 -28.95 -3.25 -17.79
C LEU A 212 -27.80 -2.32 -18.19
N SER A 213 -27.92 -1.02 -17.90
CA SER A 213 -26.88 -0.03 -18.18
C SER A 213 -25.59 -0.35 -17.44
N MET A 214 -25.67 -0.66 -16.15
CA MET A 214 -24.51 -1.05 -15.36
C MET A 214 -23.85 -2.32 -15.93
N ALA A 215 -24.65 -3.34 -16.28
CA ALA A 215 -24.14 -4.56 -16.89
C ALA A 215 -23.48 -4.31 -18.27
N MET A 216 -24.00 -3.38 -19.06
CA MET A 216 -23.40 -2.98 -20.34
C MET A 216 -22.06 -2.28 -20.14
N VAL A 217 -21.99 -1.32 -19.20
CA VAL A 217 -20.76 -0.57 -18.90
C VAL A 217 -19.68 -1.50 -18.36
N LEU A 218 -19.97 -2.28 -17.31
CA LEU A 218 -18.98 -3.20 -16.73
C LEU A 218 -18.42 -4.21 -17.74
N LYS A 219 -19.23 -4.59 -18.74
CA LYS A 219 -18.80 -5.50 -19.81
C LYS A 219 -17.78 -4.87 -20.77
N THR A 220 -17.69 -3.54 -20.83
CA THR A 220 -16.74 -2.83 -21.69
C THR A 220 -15.64 -2.12 -20.91
N SER A 221 -15.74 -2.06 -19.57
CA SER A 221 -14.84 -1.26 -18.72
C SER A 221 -13.64 -2.03 -18.16
N ALA A 222 -13.41 -3.28 -18.55
CA ALA A 222 -12.22 -4.02 -18.10
C ALA A 222 -10.88 -3.26 -18.34
N PRO A 223 -10.67 -2.58 -19.49
CA PRO A 223 -9.49 -1.75 -19.72
C PRO A 223 -9.35 -0.58 -18.75
N LEU A 224 -10.46 0.08 -18.40
CA LEU A 224 -10.48 1.23 -17.50
C LEU A 224 -9.87 0.91 -16.13
N PHE A 225 -10.09 -0.31 -15.62
CA PHE A 225 -9.42 -0.75 -14.39
C PHE A 225 -7.89 -0.83 -14.58
N SER A 226 -7.42 -1.44 -15.67
CA SER A 226 -5.97 -1.50 -15.92
C SER A 226 -5.34 -0.12 -16.07
N GLU A 227 -5.97 0.78 -16.82
CA GLU A 227 -5.48 2.14 -17.03
C GLU A 227 -5.48 2.97 -15.75
N ALA A 228 -6.58 2.96 -14.98
CA ALA A 228 -6.65 3.66 -13.71
C ALA A 228 -5.59 3.15 -12.72
N TRP A 229 -5.37 1.84 -12.68
CA TRP A 229 -4.32 1.25 -11.85
C TRP A 229 -2.92 1.70 -12.28
N LEU A 230 -2.63 1.66 -13.59
CA LEU A 230 -1.36 2.10 -14.17
C LEU A 230 -1.09 3.59 -13.88
N ALA A 231 -2.11 4.45 -13.99
CA ALA A 231 -1.98 5.88 -13.75
C ALA A 231 -1.88 6.24 -12.26
N GLY A 232 -2.62 5.55 -11.38
CA GLY A 232 -2.76 5.93 -9.96
C GLY A 232 -1.90 5.13 -8.98
N THR A 233 -1.42 3.95 -9.36
CA THR A 233 -0.71 3.02 -8.44
C THR A 233 0.77 2.84 -8.79
N VAL A 234 1.14 2.91 -10.06
CA VAL A 234 2.55 2.93 -10.46
C VAL A 234 3.11 4.32 -10.19
N LEU A 235 3.50 4.56 -8.94
CA LEU A 235 4.22 5.78 -8.59
C LEU A 235 5.57 5.76 -9.30
N ASP A 236 5.80 6.69 -10.22
CA ASP A 236 7.17 6.99 -10.63
C ASP A 236 7.92 7.42 -9.37
N PRO A 237 9.10 6.84 -9.06
CA PRO A 237 9.92 7.34 -7.97
C PRO A 237 10.20 8.85 -8.06
N ALA A 238 10.12 9.44 -9.26
CA ALA A 238 10.21 10.88 -9.48
C ALA A 238 8.97 11.67 -9.01
N ASP A 239 7.79 11.06 -8.92
CA ASP A 239 6.51 11.69 -8.55
C ASP A 239 6.23 11.62 -7.04
N MET A 240 7.04 10.91 -6.27
CA MET A 240 6.99 10.98 -4.81
C MET A 240 7.56 12.32 -4.31
N GLU A 241 6.70 13.30 -4.08
CA GLU A 241 7.05 14.49 -3.29
C GLU A 241 7.31 14.07 -1.83
N VAL A 242 8.58 13.84 -1.49
CA VAL A 242 8.98 13.63 -0.09
C VAL A 242 8.79 14.96 0.65
N PRO A 243 7.88 15.04 1.65
CA PRO A 243 7.69 16.27 2.40
C PRO A 243 9.01 16.69 3.04
N ALA A 244 9.29 18.00 3.07
CA ALA A 244 10.51 18.51 3.68
C ALA A 244 10.57 18.05 5.15
N MET A 245 11.57 17.25 5.49
CA MET A 245 11.74 16.71 6.84
C MET A 245 12.66 17.62 7.63
N LEU A 246 12.19 18.06 8.80
CA LEU A 246 12.90 18.99 9.67
C LEU A 246 13.23 18.34 11.01
N ASN A 247 14.35 18.72 11.63
CA ASN A 247 14.68 18.35 13.00
C ASN A 247 13.96 19.27 14.02
N ALA A 248 14.12 19.00 15.32
CA ALA A 248 13.52 19.80 16.39
C ALA A 248 13.88 21.31 16.39
N GLU A 249 14.97 21.68 15.73
CA GLU A 249 15.46 23.06 15.60
C GLU A 249 15.04 23.72 14.27
N GLY A 250 14.38 22.98 13.38
CA GLY A 250 13.90 23.45 12.09
C GLY A 250 14.90 23.31 10.94
N ASP A 251 16.04 22.64 11.15
CA ASP A 251 16.99 22.33 10.06
C ASP A 251 16.50 21.13 9.25
N GLU A 252 16.79 21.08 7.96
CA GLU A 252 16.46 19.95 7.11
C GLU A 252 17.23 18.69 7.53
N ILE A 253 16.55 17.54 7.50
CA ILE A 253 17.15 16.28 7.91
C ILE A 253 18.14 15.81 6.85
N GLU A 254 19.39 15.67 7.27
CA GLU A 254 20.46 15.02 6.51
C GLU A 254 21.24 14.11 7.46
N PHE A 255 21.52 12.87 7.05
CA PHE A 255 22.31 11.96 7.85
C PHE A 255 23.78 12.31 7.69
N VAL A 256 24.38 12.86 8.75
CA VAL A 256 25.79 13.22 8.75
C VAL A 256 26.54 12.36 9.76
N GLN A 257 27.51 11.58 9.25
CA GLN A 257 28.41 10.79 10.08
C GLN A 257 29.74 11.49 10.23
N LEU A 258 30.23 11.61 11.47
CA LEU A 258 31.54 12.14 11.79
C LEU A 258 32.45 10.99 12.21
N HIS A 259 33.61 10.86 11.56
CA HIS A 259 34.62 9.86 11.91
C HIS A 259 35.91 10.53 12.38
N CYS A 260 36.31 10.22 13.61
CA CYS A 260 37.59 10.65 14.17
C CYS A 260 38.47 9.43 14.47
N SER A 261 39.77 9.55 14.26
CA SER A 261 40.75 8.56 14.72
C SER A 261 41.44 9.02 15.99
N LEU A 262 41.69 8.12 16.93
CA LEU A 262 42.44 8.45 18.16
C LEU A 262 43.87 8.83 17.80
N ALA A 263 44.33 9.97 18.33
CA ALA A 263 45.69 10.45 18.16
C ALA A 263 46.72 9.48 18.77
N LYS A 264 47.98 9.60 18.32
CA LYS A 264 49.08 8.77 18.85
C LYS A 264 49.25 9.03 20.36
N GLY A 265 49.15 7.97 21.17
CA GLY A 265 49.22 8.05 22.63
C GLY A 265 47.89 8.34 23.34
N ALA A 266 46.80 8.62 22.61
CA ALA A 266 45.46 8.69 23.19
C ALA A 266 44.93 7.29 23.53
N THR A 267 44.26 7.18 24.69
CA THR A 267 43.66 5.93 25.18
C THR A 267 42.15 6.08 25.29
N GLN A 268 41.41 4.99 25.05
CA GLN A 268 39.95 4.99 25.18
C GLN A 268 39.48 5.42 26.58
N VAL A 269 40.20 5.01 27.63
CA VAL A 269 39.90 5.39 29.01
C VAL A 269 39.93 6.91 29.19
N ARG A 270 40.89 7.60 28.56
CA ARG A 270 40.99 9.05 28.64
C ARG A 270 39.84 9.74 27.89
N LEU A 271 39.49 9.26 26.70
CA LEU A 271 38.34 9.79 25.94
C LEU A 271 37.03 9.61 26.72
N ARG A 272 36.80 8.41 27.27
CA ARG A 272 35.63 8.09 28.09
C ARG A 272 35.50 9.05 29.28
N ASN A 273 36.59 9.30 30.00
CA ASN A 273 36.59 10.21 31.14
C ASN A 273 36.27 11.66 30.72
N LEU A 274 36.79 12.12 29.58
CA LEU A 274 36.51 13.46 29.06
C LEU A 274 35.04 13.61 28.63
N LEU A 275 34.50 12.62 27.91
CA LEU A 275 33.10 12.61 27.50
C LEU A 275 32.17 12.54 28.71
N ASN A 276 32.44 11.67 29.69
CA ASN A 276 31.64 11.55 30.91
C ASN A 276 31.65 12.82 31.78
N ALA A 277 32.70 13.65 31.67
CA ALA A 277 32.79 14.91 32.39
C ALA A 277 31.98 16.04 31.72
N ALA A 278 31.56 15.87 30.46
CA ALA A 278 30.78 16.88 29.74
C ALA A 278 29.29 16.77 30.10
N PRO A 279 28.63 17.86 30.53
CA PRO A 279 27.26 17.81 31.04
C PRO A 279 26.20 17.44 29.98
N ASP A 280 26.50 17.74 28.72
CA ASP A 280 25.69 17.48 27.53
C ASP A 280 25.99 16.14 26.85
N MET A 281 26.90 15.33 27.40
CA MET A 281 27.23 13.99 26.90
C MET A 281 26.75 12.93 27.89
N LYS A 282 25.55 12.38 27.67
CA LYS A 282 24.98 11.36 28.55
C LYS A 282 25.43 9.97 28.13
N ALA A 283 26.21 9.30 28.97
CA ALA A 283 26.61 7.92 28.73
C ALA A 283 25.37 7.01 28.64
N ALA A 284 25.24 6.30 27.52
CA ALA A 284 24.26 5.24 27.33
C ALA A 284 24.88 3.86 27.62
N SER A 285 26.19 3.72 27.41
CA SER A 285 26.99 2.55 27.80
C SER A 285 28.44 2.95 28.10
N SER A 286 29.34 1.97 28.25
CA SER A 286 30.78 2.22 28.36
C SER A 286 31.44 2.72 27.07
N GLU A 287 30.74 2.62 25.93
CA GLU A 287 31.27 2.96 24.60
C GLU A 287 30.35 3.92 23.82
N THR A 288 29.18 4.28 24.35
CA THR A 288 28.19 5.12 23.68
C THR A 288 27.72 6.28 24.54
N TRP A 289 27.51 7.44 23.90
CA TRP A 289 26.99 8.66 24.50
C TRP A 289 25.90 9.28 23.64
N ASN A 290 24.85 9.77 24.28
CA ASN A 290 23.88 10.67 23.67
C ASN A 290 24.32 12.11 23.89
N TRP A 291 24.48 12.86 22.80
CA TRP A 291 24.65 14.31 22.86
C TRP A 291 23.28 14.96 23.00
N ILE A 292 23.04 15.68 24.10
CA ILE A 292 21.71 16.22 24.43
C ILE A 292 21.66 17.74 24.36
N ALA A 293 20.48 18.27 24.06
CA ALA A 293 20.24 19.71 24.13
C ALA A 293 20.37 20.21 25.57
N ARG A 294 21.07 21.34 25.75
CA ARG A 294 21.16 22.02 27.04
C ARG A 294 19.86 22.78 27.30
N LEU A 295 19.23 22.53 28.45
CA LEU A 295 17.94 23.08 28.90
C LEU A 295 17.88 24.62 28.93
N ASP A 296 19.04 25.28 28.88
CA ASP A 296 19.25 26.72 28.99
C ASP A 296 18.90 27.52 27.71
N LYS A 297 18.48 26.85 26.62
CA LYS A 297 17.91 27.48 25.44
C LYS A 297 16.66 26.72 25.01
N GLU A 298 15.49 27.34 25.16
CA GLU A 298 14.31 26.85 24.44
C GLU A 298 14.65 26.77 22.94
N PRO A 299 14.31 25.67 22.25
CA PRO A 299 14.37 25.64 20.81
C PRO A 299 13.55 26.82 20.31
N ILE A 300 14.16 27.72 19.54
CA ILE A 300 13.40 28.73 18.81
C ILE A 300 12.42 27.92 17.97
N ALA A 301 11.12 28.06 18.22
CA ALA A 301 10.10 27.38 17.44
C ALA A 301 10.34 27.73 15.97
N GLY A 302 10.87 26.76 15.21
CA GLY A 302 11.04 26.90 13.78
C GLY A 302 9.68 27.22 13.19
N ARG A 303 9.64 28.16 12.23
CA ARG A 303 8.42 28.42 11.46
C ARG A 303 7.98 27.10 10.84
N ASN A 304 6.82 26.58 11.23
CA ASN A 304 6.18 25.47 10.52
C ASN A 304 6.07 25.87 9.04
N ARG A 305 6.87 25.25 8.17
CA ARG A 305 6.62 25.31 6.73
C ARG A 305 5.43 24.40 6.45
N THR A 306 4.39 24.94 5.84
CA THR A 306 3.25 24.17 5.36
C THR A 306 3.77 23.01 4.51
N GLY A 307 3.37 21.77 4.83
CA GLY A 307 3.84 20.56 4.14
C GLY A 307 5.16 19.96 4.64
N SER A 308 5.70 20.39 5.80
CA SER A 308 6.90 19.79 6.41
C SER A 308 6.58 18.89 7.62
N VAL A 309 7.39 17.85 7.85
CA VAL A 309 7.29 16.95 9.00
C VAL A 309 8.47 17.18 9.94
N THR A 310 8.20 17.43 11.22
CA THR A 310 9.26 17.66 12.22
C THR A 310 9.52 16.43 13.08
N PHE A 311 10.77 15.95 13.11
CA PHE A 311 11.20 14.82 13.92
C PHE A 311 11.91 15.26 15.20
N LYS A 312 11.49 14.71 16.34
CA LYS A 312 12.07 14.94 17.67
C LYS A 312 12.43 13.61 18.31
N ALA A 313 13.71 13.44 18.67
CA ALA A 313 14.19 12.26 19.39
C ALA A 313 14.42 12.63 20.86
N HIS A 314 13.59 12.10 21.77
CA HIS A 314 13.76 12.30 23.21
C HIS A 314 14.33 11.03 23.85
N LEU A 315 15.26 11.19 24.80
CA LEU A 315 15.68 10.10 25.68
C LEU A 315 14.57 9.78 26.70
N GLU A 316 14.64 8.62 27.37
CA GLU A 316 13.72 8.28 28.48
C GLU A 316 13.65 9.36 29.57
N SER A 317 14.74 10.10 29.75
CA SER A 317 14.82 11.24 30.68
C SER A 317 14.04 12.50 30.22
N GLY A 318 13.44 12.47 29.04
CA GLY A 318 12.78 13.62 28.39
C GLY A 318 13.74 14.57 27.65
N ALA A 319 15.06 14.44 27.83
CA ALA A 319 16.04 15.28 27.16
C ALA A 319 16.04 15.06 25.63
N LEU A 320 16.09 16.15 24.86
CA LEU A 320 16.19 16.09 23.40
C LEU A 320 17.58 15.58 23.00
N SER A 321 17.62 14.50 22.24
CA SER A 321 18.83 13.94 21.62
C SER A 321 19.19 14.71 20.34
N LEU A 322 20.42 15.21 20.30
CA LEU A 322 21.01 15.90 19.15
C LEU A 322 21.86 14.96 18.29
N GLY A 323 22.31 13.84 18.84
CA GLY A 323 23.11 12.84 18.13
C GLY A 323 23.64 11.75 19.04
N MET A 324 24.18 10.70 18.43
CA MET A 324 24.80 9.58 19.13
C MET A 324 26.29 9.52 18.80
N ILE A 325 27.12 9.29 19.81
CA ILE A 325 28.56 9.15 19.70
C ILE A 325 28.94 7.76 20.17
N GLU A 326 29.80 7.08 19.43
CA GLU A 326 30.24 5.72 19.70
C GLU A 326 31.76 5.59 19.56
N LEU A 327 32.39 4.88 20.49
CA LEU A 327 33.82 4.64 20.51
C LEU A 327 34.12 3.18 20.13
N LYS A 328 34.53 2.95 18.88
CA LYS A 328 34.90 1.62 18.35
C LYS A 328 36.42 1.50 18.20
N GLY A 329 37.07 0.79 19.11
CA GLY A 329 38.51 0.55 19.03
C GLY A 329 39.31 1.87 19.01
N ARG A 330 39.99 2.16 17.89
CA ARG A 330 40.74 3.43 17.71
C ARG A 330 39.96 4.50 16.94
N LYS A 331 38.64 4.35 16.79
CA LYS A 331 37.77 5.31 16.11
C LYS A 331 36.69 5.83 17.06
N LEU A 332 36.37 7.11 16.91
CA LEU A 332 35.19 7.74 17.48
C LEU A 332 34.27 8.08 16.30
N GLU A 333 33.04 7.58 16.33
CA GLU A 333 32.03 7.81 15.31
C GLU A 333 30.89 8.58 15.93
N ALA A 334 30.30 9.54 15.20
CA ALA A 334 29.10 10.22 15.65
C ALA A 334 28.09 10.35 14.53
N ASN A 335 26.82 10.22 14.88
CA ASN A 335 25.68 10.35 13.97
C ASN A 335 24.81 11.51 14.42
N VAL A 336 24.53 12.42 13.49
CA VAL A 336 23.58 13.52 13.66
C VAL A 336 22.68 13.60 12.43
N ASN A 337 21.56 14.30 12.57
CA ASN A 337 20.52 14.40 11.54
C ASN A 337 20.40 15.81 10.92
N SER A 338 21.47 16.63 10.96
CA SER A 338 21.60 17.84 10.13
C SER A 338 23.06 18.28 10.02
N VAL A 339 23.39 19.05 8.97
CA VAL A 339 24.72 19.65 8.77
C VAL A 339 25.05 20.62 9.90
N GLU A 340 24.06 21.37 10.37
CA GLU A 340 24.17 22.32 11.48
C GLU A 340 24.48 21.61 12.80
N ARG A 341 23.88 20.44 13.05
CA ARG A 341 24.24 19.58 14.19
C ARG A 341 25.65 19.03 14.04
N ALA A 342 26.07 18.66 12.83
CA ALA A 342 27.42 18.11 12.59
C ALA A 342 28.50 19.13 12.89
N GLU A 343 28.33 20.37 12.42
CA GLU A 343 29.28 21.45 12.68
C GLU A 343 29.34 21.82 14.16
N ARG A 344 28.18 21.88 14.84
CA ARG A 344 28.12 22.09 16.28
C ARG A 344 28.80 20.96 17.05
N LEU A 345 28.56 19.72 16.67
CA LEU A 345 29.19 18.56 17.31
C LEU A 345 30.69 18.51 17.05
N ARG A 346 31.16 18.85 15.85
CA ARG A 346 32.59 18.95 15.52
C ARG A 346 33.31 19.91 16.44
N GLN A 347 32.78 21.11 16.62
CA GLN A 347 33.37 22.08 17.57
C GLN A 347 33.28 21.57 19.00
N ARG A 348 32.15 20.96 19.38
CA ARG A 348 31.98 20.43 20.73
C ARG A 348 32.95 19.29 21.05
N LEU A 349 33.19 18.39 20.11
CA LEU A 349 34.18 17.31 20.24
C LEU A 349 35.60 17.88 20.33
N LYS A 350 35.91 18.94 19.57
CA LYS A 350 37.19 19.65 19.68
C LYS A 350 37.39 20.28 21.04
N ASP A 351 36.35 20.86 21.64
CA ASP A 351 36.41 21.43 22.99
C ASP A 351 36.62 20.36 24.07
N ILE A 352 35.95 19.21 23.95
CA ILE A 352 36.00 18.13 24.96
C ILE A 352 37.29 17.31 24.82
N LEU A 353 37.65 16.95 23.59
CA LEU A 353 38.70 15.97 23.29
C LEU A 353 40.01 16.61 22.82
N GLY A 354 39.97 17.84 22.30
CA GLY A 354 41.15 18.56 21.83
C GLY A 354 42.03 17.73 20.91
N SER A 355 43.33 17.64 21.24
CA SER A 355 44.33 16.88 20.48
C SER A 355 44.28 15.35 20.66
N GLN A 356 43.28 14.81 21.38
CA GLN A 356 43.15 13.36 21.59
C GLN A 356 42.58 12.62 20.37
N VAL A 357 41.94 13.33 19.45
CA VAL A 357 41.37 12.78 18.22
C VAL A 357 41.85 13.58 17.01
N SER A 358 41.82 12.97 15.83
CA SER A 358 42.02 13.66 14.56
C SER A 358 40.88 14.64 14.30
N GLU A 359 41.10 15.56 13.36
CA GLU A 359 39.98 16.33 12.78
C GLU A 359 38.94 15.34 12.23
N PRO A 360 37.62 15.55 12.49
CA PRO A 360 36.59 14.66 12.00
C PRO A 360 36.46 14.71 10.48
N ILE A 361 36.33 13.54 9.86
CA ILE A 361 35.88 13.42 8.47
C ILE A 361 34.36 13.33 8.51
N MET A 362 33.68 14.17 7.74
CA MET A 362 32.22 14.19 7.66
C MET A 362 31.76 13.50 6.38
N VAL A 363 30.82 12.56 6.53
CA VAL A 363 30.15 11.87 5.43
C VAL A 363 28.70 12.32 5.45
N HIS A 364 28.25 12.81 4.30
CA HIS A 364 26.94 13.40 4.08
C HIS A 364 26.08 12.41 3.30
N GLN A 365 24.87 12.15 3.78
CA GLN A 365 23.89 11.32 3.09
C GLN A 365 22.52 11.99 3.19
N THR A 366 21.94 12.30 2.03
CA THR A 366 20.60 12.87 1.98
C THR A 366 19.55 11.81 2.30
N VAL A 367 18.38 12.24 2.74
CA VAL A 367 17.22 11.36 2.94
C VAL A 367 16.91 10.54 1.69
N GLY A 368 16.87 11.17 0.51
CA GLY A 368 16.57 10.48 -0.74
C GLY A 368 17.61 9.40 -1.08
N GLN A 369 18.90 9.65 -0.83
CA GLN A 369 19.96 8.65 -0.99
C GLN A 369 19.81 7.50 0.02
N ALA A 370 19.52 7.82 1.28
CA ALA A 370 19.29 6.81 2.32
C ALA A 370 18.07 5.93 1.99
N MET A 371 16.97 6.51 1.50
CA MET A 371 15.78 5.76 1.06
C MET A 371 16.08 4.87 -0.15
N ALA A 372 16.80 5.39 -1.15
CA ALA A 372 17.20 4.61 -2.34
C ALA A 372 18.16 3.46 -2.02
N GLU A 373 19.00 3.60 -0.98
CA GLU A 373 19.85 2.53 -0.47
C GLU A 373 19.08 1.54 0.42
N HIS A 374 18.12 2.00 1.22
CA HIS A 374 17.27 1.15 2.07
C HIS A 374 16.33 0.27 1.25
N LEU A 375 15.83 0.77 0.11
CA LEU A 375 15.14 -0.05 -0.90
C LEU A 375 16.00 -1.21 -1.45
N LYS A 376 17.32 -1.14 -1.28
CA LYS A 376 18.29 -2.16 -1.75
C LYS A 376 18.92 -2.99 -0.62
N ALA A 377 18.66 -2.68 0.65
CA ALA A 377 19.32 -3.31 1.80
C ALA A 377 18.31 -4.02 2.73
N PRO A 378 18.63 -5.19 3.28
CA PRO A 378 17.79 -5.83 4.29
C PRO A 378 17.78 -5.00 5.60
N ALA A 379 16.62 -4.97 6.26
CA ALA A 379 16.40 -4.21 7.49
C ALA A 379 17.35 -4.64 8.62
N PRO A 380 17.92 -3.69 9.41
CA PRO A 380 18.73 -4.05 10.57
C PRO A 380 17.86 -4.53 11.73
N GLU A 381 18.22 -5.69 12.29
CA GLU A 381 17.67 -6.22 13.53
C GLU A 381 18.23 -5.46 14.74
N ALA A 382 17.39 -4.72 15.44
CA ALA A 382 17.68 -4.23 16.79
C ALA A 382 16.64 -4.84 17.75
N GLN A 383 16.97 -5.97 18.36
CA GLN A 383 16.18 -6.58 19.43
C GLN A 383 16.60 -5.99 20.80
N VAL A 384 15.61 -5.52 21.55
CA VAL A 384 15.71 -5.33 23.00
C VAL A 384 15.27 -6.65 23.65
N ASP A 385 16.11 -7.21 24.53
CA ASP A 385 15.82 -8.44 25.30
C ASP A 385 14.74 -8.16 26.37
N LEU A 386 13.48 -8.22 25.96
CA LEU A 386 12.34 -8.41 26.85
C LEU A 386 11.74 -9.79 26.57
N PRO A 387 11.31 -10.55 27.61
CA PRO A 387 10.51 -11.76 27.39
C PRO A 387 9.30 -11.43 26.50
N PRO A 388 9.06 -12.20 25.42
CA PRO A 388 8.05 -11.87 24.40
C PRO A 388 6.67 -11.58 25.00
N GLU A 389 6.25 -12.32 26.03
CA GLU A 389 4.94 -12.17 26.66
C GLU A 389 4.81 -10.86 27.45
N VAL A 390 5.86 -10.43 28.13
CA VAL A 390 5.86 -9.18 28.93
C VAL A 390 5.96 -7.97 28.00
N GLY A 391 6.75 -8.07 26.93
CA GLY A 391 6.80 -7.06 25.86
C GLY A 391 5.44 -6.90 25.18
N SER A 392 4.79 -8.01 24.81
CA SER A 392 3.48 -7.99 24.14
C SER A 392 2.37 -7.39 25.00
N GLN A 393 2.30 -7.70 26.30
CA GLN A 393 1.27 -7.13 27.17
C GLN A 393 1.50 -5.63 27.44
N LEU A 394 2.74 -5.20 27.66
CA LEU A 394 3.07 -3.78 27.84
C LEU A 394 2.78 -2.96 26.58
N VAL A 395 3.09 -3.52 25.41
CA VAL A 395 2.79 -2.93 24.10
C VAL A 395 1.27 -2.85 23.91
N LYS A 396 0.52 -3.91 24.23
CA LYS A 396 -0.95 -3.90 24.16
C LYS A 396 -1.55 -2.84 25.08
N ASP A 397 -1.17 -2.80 26.36
CA ASP A 397 -1.69 -1.81 27.31
C ASP A 397 -1.37 -0.37 26.91
N PHE A 398 -0.21 -0.17 26.27
CA PHE A 398 0.17 1.12 25.69
C PHE A 398 -0.74 1.50 24.52
N TYR A 399 -0.98 0.60 23.56
CA TYR A 399 -1.88 0.84 22.43
C TYR A 399 -3.33 1.03 22.88
N ASP A 400 -3.83 0.22 23.82
CA ASP A 400 -5.17 0.36 24.41
C ASP A 400 -5.35 1.77 24.99
N ARG A 401 -4.37 2.27 25.76
CA ARG A 401 -4.43 3.62 26.32
C ARG A 401 -4.38 4.69 25.25
N HIS A 402 -3.41 4.58 24.32
CA HIS A 402 -3.21 5.54 23.25
C HIS A 402 -4.47 5.69 22.39
N TYR A 403 -5.03 4.59 21.89
CA TYR A 403 -6.21 4.65 21.04
C TYR A 403 -7.48 5.07 21.77
N ARG A 404 -7.61 4.79 23.08
CA ARG A 404 -8.71 5.33 23.89
C ARG A 404 -8.68 6.85 23.98
N GLU A 405 -7.49 7.44 24.12
CA GLU A 405 -7.30 8.88 24.08
C GLU A 405 -7.63 9.43 22.68
N THR A 406 -7.16 8.76 21.62
CA THR A 406 -7.43 9.13 20.22
C THR A 406 -8.94 9.18 19.88
N LEU A 407 -9.79 8.36 20.52
CA LEU A 407 -11.25 8.41 20.31
C LEU A 407 -11.90 9.74 20.71
N ASP A 408 -11.23 10.55 21.53
CA ASP A 408 -11.67 11.86 21.99
C ASP A 408 -10.92 13.02 21.30
N GLU A 409 -9.87 12.74 20.51
CA GLU A 409 -9.05 13.72 19.79
C GLU A 409 -9.56 14.01 18.38
N PRO A 410 -9.36 15.23 17.85
CA PRO A 410 -9.71 15.56 16.47
C PRO A 410 -8.81 14.81 15.47
N ILE A 411 -9.42 14.19 14.46
CA ILE A 411 -8.71 13.43 13.44
C ILE A 411 -8.94 14.09 12.07
N PRO A 412 -7.88 14.42 11.31
CA PRO A 412 -8.01 15.05 9.99
C PRO A 412 -8.89 14.26 9.01
N MET A 413 -8.78 12.92 8.98
CA MET A 413 -9.60 12.03 8.15
C MET A 413 -11.10 12.09 8.50
N LEU A 414 -11.45 12.66 9.65
CA LEU A 414 -12.82 12.83 10.15
C LEU A 414 -13.25 14.32 10.16
N ASP A 415 -12.67 15.13 9.27
CA ASP A 415 -12.88 16.59 9.20
C ASP A 415 -12.56 17.30 10.54
N ASP A 416 -11.44 16.91 11.17
CA ASP A 416 -11.00 17.40 12.48
C ASP A 416 -12.03 17.19 13.61
N LYS A 417 -12.95 16.23 13.45
CA LYS A 417 -13.83 15.75 14.54
C LYS A 417 -13.19 14.55 15.24
N SER A 418 -13.59 14.33 16.49
CA SER A 418 -13.24 13.08 17.17
C SER A 418 -14.09 11.90 16.67
N PRO A 419 -13.58 10.66 16.70
CA PRO A 419 -14.34 9.47 16.31
C PRO A 419 -15.71 9.37 16.99
N ARG A 420 -15.77 9.63 18.31
CA ARG A 420 -17.03 9.63 19.08
C ARG A 420 -18.00 10.74 18.68
N ALA A 421 -17.50 11.86 18.16
CA ALA A 421 -18.34 12.93 17.65
C ALA A 421 -18.81 12.65 16.21
N ALA A 422 -17.91 12.16 15.36
CA ALA A 422 -18.17 11.87 13.95
C ALA A 422 -19.22 10.78 13.77
N VAL A 423 -19.17 9.70 14.57
CA VAL A 423 -20.08 8.54 14.45
C VAL A 423 -21.58 8.87 14.66
N LYS A 424 -21.91 10.09 15.10
CA LYS A 424 -23.28 10.53 15.38
C LYS A 424 -24.08 10.94 14.13
N THR A 425 -23.43 11.14 12.99
CA THR A 425 -24.12 11.42 11.72
C THR A 425 -23.88 10.27 10.74
N PRO A 426 -24.78 10.03 9.76
CA PRO A 426 -24.58 9.00 8.74
C PRO A 426 -23.25 9.16 8.00
N GLU A 427 -22.94 10.36 7.52
CA GLU A 427 -21.72 10.66 6.77
C GLU A 427 -20.46 10.51 7.66
N GLY A 428 -20.56 10.92 8.93
CA GLY A 428 -19.47 10.74 9.87
C GLY A 428 -19.26 9.28 10.27
N LYS A 429 -20.33 8.46 10.27
CA LYS A 429 -20.24 7.01 10.49
C LYS A 429 -19.42 6.34 9.38
N GLU A 430 -19.66 6.70 8.13
CA GLU A 430 -18.90 6.20 6.97
C GLU A 430 -17.42 6.57 7.06
N LYS A 431 -17.10 7.84 7.39
CA LYS A 431 -15.71 8.28 7.60
C LYS A 431 -15.02 7.55 8.75
N VAL A 432 -15.74 7.28 9.85
CA VAL A 432 -15.20 6.51 10.98
C VAL A 432 -14.94 5.05 10.58
N VAL A 433 -15.81 4.43 9.79
CA VAL A 433 -15.59 3.09 9.23
C VAL A 433 -14.32 3.07 8.37
N ALA A 434 -14.18 4.01 7.43
CA ALA A 434 -12.99 4.13 6.58
C ALA A 434 -11.71 4.33 7.40
N TRP A 435 -11.77 5.17 8.44
CA TRP A 435 -10.64 5.40 9.34
C TRP A 435 -10.23 4.16 10.13
N LEU A 436 -11.18 3.39 10.67
CA LEU A 436 -10.88 2.14 11.38
C LEU A 436 -10.30 1.08 10.45
N LYS A 437 -10.83 0.96 9.23
CA LYS A 437 -10.26 0.08 8.19
C LYS A 437 -8.82 0.46 7.88
N TYR A 438 -8.55 1.75 7.67
CA TYR A 438 -7.20 2.28 7.46
C TYR A 438 -6.23 1.90 8.60
N LEU A 439 -6.65 2.02 9.86
CA LEU A 439 -5.82 1.62 11.01
C LEU A 439 -5.51 0.12 11.00
N GLU A 440 -6.53 -0.72 10.81
CA GLU A 440 -6.37 -2.19 10.77
C GLU A 440 -5.42 -2.63 9.65
N THR A 441 -5.62 -2.12 8.44
CA THR A 441 -4.78 -2.46 7.28
C THR A 441 -3.35 -1.94 7.45
N SER A 442 -3.17 -0.73 7.97
CA SER A 442 -1.84 -0.12 8.18
C SER A 442 -1.02 -0.89 9.21
N GLU A 443 -1.63 -1.28 10.34
CA GLU A 443 -0.96 -2.09 11.36
C GLU A 443 -0.64 -3.48 10.81
N ALA A 444 -1.59 -4.12 10.12
CA ALA A 444 -1.38 -5.45 9.52
C ALA A 444 -0.20 -5.42 8.52
N ARG A 445 -0.13 -4.38 7.68
CA ARG A 445 0.97 -4.19 6.73
C ARG A 445 2.31 -3.98 7.43
N MET A 446 2.36 -3.13 8.47
CA MET A 446 3.59 -2.93 9.24
C MET A 446 4.07 -4.24 9.87
N ARG A 447 3.15 -5.04 10.40
CA ARG A 447 3.45 -6.26 11.16
C ARG A 447 3.80 -7.46 10.29
N GLN A 448 3.22 -7.55 9.09
CA GLN A 448 3.61 -8.55 8.08
C GLN A 448 5.10 -8.43 7.73
N SER A 449 5.64 -7.21 7.63
CA SER A 449 7.08 -6.98 7.40
C SER A 449 7.98 -7.41 8.57
N LYS A 450 7.42 -7.56 9.77
CA LYS A 450 8.13 -7.86 11.03
C LYS A 450 7.79 -9.25 11.61
N ALA A 451 7.00 -10.07 10.91
CA ALA A 451 6.50 -11.37 11.37
C ALA A 451 5.89 -11.35 12.79
N ALA A 452 5.15 -10.29 13.11
CA ALA A 452 4.50 -10.10 14.42
C ALA A 452 2.97 -10.12 14.28
N GLU A 453 2.25 -10.47 15.35
CA GLU A 453 0.79 -10.36 15.36
C GLU A 453 0.35 -8.88 15.36
N PRO A 454 -0.66 -8.51 14.56
CA PRO A 454 -1.21 -7.17 14.56
C PRO A 454 -2.04 -6.89 15.82
N TYR A 455 -2.08 -5.62 16.21
CA TYR A 455 -2.94 -5.16 17.29
C TYR A 455 -4.42 -5.28 16.89
N ASP A 456 -5.27 -5.74 17.82
CA ASP A 456 -6.70 -5.94 17.58
C ASP A 456 -7.50 -4.67 17.85
N PHE A 457 -8.02 -4.07 16.77
CA PHE A 457 -8.86 -2.87 16.81
C PHE A 457 -10.35 -3.16 17.02
N SER A 458 -10.77 -4.43 17.11
CA SER A 458 -12.19 -4.82 17.20
C SER A 458 -12.94 -4.12 18.35
N TRP A 459 -12.27 -3.80 19.45
CA TRP A 459 -12.88 -3.10 20.58
C TRP A 459 -13.27 -1.66 20.23
N MET A 460 -12.57 -0.98 19.32
CA MET A 460 -12.90 0.39 18.91
C MET A 460 -14.21 0.42 18.13
N TRP A 461 -14.43 -0.56 17.24
CA TRP A 461 -15.70 -0.74 16.55
C TRP A 461 -16.87 -0.97 17.52
N GLN A 462 -16.65 -1.78 18.56
CA GLN A 462 -17.65 -2.04 19.61
C GLN A 462 -17.92 -0.78 20.43
N GLU A 463 -16.88 -0.06 20.84
CA GLU A 463 -16.99 1.15 21.65
C GLU A 463 -17.69 2.29 20.90
N LEU A 464 -17.47 2.38 19.59
CA LEU A 464 -18.14 3.35 18.72
C LEU A 464 -19.56 2.92 18.31
N GLY A 465 -19.98 1.69 18.65
CA GLY A 465 -21.32 1.18 18.37
C GLY A 465 -21.57 0.89 16.89
N ILE A 466 -20.52 0.52 16.15
CA ILE A 466 -20.55 0.30 14.70
C ILE A 466 -19.98 -1.06 14.27
N PHE A 467 -19.87 -2.00 15.22
CA PHE A 467 -19.30 -3.32 14.98
C PHE A 467 -20.02 -4.11 13.88
N GLU A 468 -21.31 -3.86 13.69
CA GLU A 468 -22.12 -4.45 12.61
C GLU A 468 -21.63 -4.08 11.20
N LEU A 469 -20.91 -2.96 11.07
CA LEU A 469 -20.31 -2.46 9.83
C LEU A 469 -18.90 -3.01 9.56
N ARG A 470 -18.34 -3.80 10.49
CA ARG A 470 -17.04 -4.48 10.32
C ARG A 470 -17.24 -5.77 9.50
N LYS A 471 -17.64 -5.64 8.24
CA LYS A 471 -17.94 -6.75 7.32
C LYS A 471 -17.36 -6.50 5.94
#